data_AF-A0A421BBZ4-F1
#
_entry.id   AF-A0A421BBZ4-F1
#
_cell.length_a   1.000
_cell.length_b   1.000
_cell.length_c   1.000
_cell.angle_alpha   90.00
_cell.angle_beta   90.00
_cell.angle_gamma   90.00
#
_symmetry.space_group_name_H-M   'P 1'
#
loop_
_entity.id
_entity.type
_entity.pdbx_description
1 polymer ?
#
loop_
_entity_poly.entity_id
_entity_poly.type
_entity_poly.pdbx_seq_one_letter_code
_entity_poly.pdbx_strand_id
1 'polypeptide(L)'
;MPSAERARVAELIVTGHSGRRRGSGYRVSTGAVLTAAHVVLDAVEVTVRFLSDLPGEWTSPATVVWSAGDVAVLRIDPPDTVPPVEFGVIDGRHAAFLPAHAVGFPLWKLRGDFRDSHQASGTVTGLSGWRSETLEFTVPVPPERVSSGSPWEGMSGAAVWVDGAIVGVLARHHASDGPGRLAAVRVEHLHRAPADVQAAVGWSGSPRDVVPPEPARVVRAAYQDEPRSIAPCSCSTARTNWTS
;
A
#
# COMPACT_ATOMS: atom_id res chain seq x y z
N MET A 1 -14.93 -3.18 -2.84
CA MET A 1 -14.40 -2.19 -1.89
C MET A 1 -13.51 -1.22 -2.65
N PRO A 2 -13.46 0.07 -2.28
CA PRO A 2 -12.47 1.01 -2.80
C PRO A 2 -11.05 0.44 -2.64
N SER A 3 -10.12 0.81 -3.51
CA SER A 3 -8.72 0.36 -3.45
C SER A 3 -7.84 1.42 -4.09
N ALA A 4 -6.52 1.29 -3.97
CA ALA A 4 -5.55 2.14 -4.67
C ALA A 4 -5.93 2.41 -6.14
N GLU A 5 -6.42 3.62 -6.41
CA GLU A 5 -6.67 4.12 -7.77
C GLU A 5 -5.37 4.57 -8.43
N ARG A 6 -5.07 4.08 -9.63
CA ARG A 6 -3.84 4.41 -10.39
C ARG A 6 -3.61 5.92 -10.54
N ALA A 7 -4.67 6.69 -10.80
CA ALA A 7 -4.58 8.15 -10.99
C ALA A 7 -4.17 8.92 -9.72
N ARG A 8 -4.23 8.27 -8.56
CA ARG A 8 -3.85 8.87 -7.26
C ARG A 8 -2.52 8.36 -6.72
N VAL A 9 -1.92 7.36 -7.37
CA VAL A 9 -0.59 6.87 -7.03
C VAL A 9 0.42 7.91 -7.51
N ALA A 10 1.26 8.37 -6.59
CA ALA A 10 2.19 9.45 -6.82
C ALA A 10 3.63 8.94 -6.82
N GLU A 11 4.41 9.33 -7.82
CA GLU A 11 5.86 9.24 -7.77
C GLU A 11 6.41 10.56 -7.21
N LEU A 12 7.21 10.48 -6.17
CA LEU A 12 7.89 11.63 -5.58
C LEU A 12 9.30 11.73 -6.13
N ILE A 13 9.61 12.92 -6.62
CA ILE A 13 10.94 13.33 -7.05
C ILE A 13 11.41 14.38 -6.05
N VAL A 14 12.41 14.01 -5.25
CA VAL A 14 12.90 14.87 -4.17
C VAL A 14 14.34 15.28 -4.44
N THR A 15 14.57 16.58 -4.50
CA THR A 15 15.91 17.16 -4.61
C THR A 15 16.33 17.67 -3.23
N GLY A 16 17.43 17.15 -2.71
CA GLY A 16 18.08 17.64 -1.49
C GLY A 16 19.53 18.03 -1.75
N HIS A 17 20.22 18.50 -0.71
CA HIS A 17 21.61 18.93 -0.80
C HIS A 17 22.58 17.81 -1.22
N SER A 18 22.28 16.57 -0.86
CA SER A 18 23.08 15.38 -1.18
C SER A 18 22.74 14.73 -2.52
N GLY A 19 21.80 15.31 -3.28
CA GLY A 19 21.37 14.82 -4.58
C GLY A 19 19.87 14.55 -4.66
N ARG A 20 19.49 13.81 -5.70
CA ARG A 20 18.10 13.50 -6.02
C ARG A 20 17.76 12.09 -5.56
N ARG A 21 16.59 11.93 -4.94
CA ARG A 21 16.03 10.63 -4.56
C ARG A 21 14.58 10.51 -5.00
N ARG A 22 14.08 9.28 -5.04
CA ARG A 22 12.70 8.97 -5.38
C ARG A 22 11.98 8.31 -4.22
N GLY A 23 10.68 8.53 -4.16
CA GLY A 23 9.78 7.84 -3.26
C GLY A 23 8.40 7.66 -3.90
N SER A 24 7.50 7.06 -3.16
CA SER A 24 6.10 6.89 -3.54
C SER A 24 5.22 7.73 -2.63
N GLY A 25 3.99 7.96 -3.07
CA GLY A 25 2.96 8.65 -2.29
C GLY A 25 1.58 8.27 -2.79
N TYR A 26 0.56 8.73 -2.06
CA TYR A 26 -0.83 8.55 -2.48
C TYR A 26 -1.64 9.82 -2.23
N ARG A 27 -2.36 10.28 -3.25
CA ARG A 27 -3.28 11.42 -3.15
C ARG A 27 -4.55 11.02 -2.40
N VAL A 28 -4.60 11.39 -1.12
CA VAL A 28 -5.66 10.99 -0.18
C VAL A 28 -6.89 11.88 -0.24
N SER A 29 -6.75 13.10 -0.76
CA SER A 29 -7.84 14.05 -1.00
C SER A 29 -7.47 14.95 -2.18
N THR A 30 -8.33 15.91 -2.53
CA THR A 30 -8.05 16.89 -3.60
C THR A 30 -6.63 17.44 -3.54
N GLY A 31 -6.23 18.09 -2.44
CA GLY A 31 -4.95 18.82 -2.37
C GLY A 31 -3.88 18.15 -1.53
N ALA A 32 -4.07 16.91 -1.06
CA ALA A 32 -3.18 16.28 -0.10
C ALA A 32 -2.62 14.93 -0.57
N VAL A 33 -1.32 14.73 -0.36
CA VAL A 33 -0.61 13.47 -0.63
C VAL A 33 0.04 12.97 0.66
N LEU A 34 -0.17 11.70 0.98
CA LEU A 34 0.60 11.00 2.02
C LEU A 34 1.87 10.41 1.43
N THR A 35 2.95 10.49 2.20
CA THR A 35 4.23 9.82 1.94
C THR A 35 4.96 9.55 3.25
N ALA A 36 6.13 8.92 3.18
CA ALA A 36 6.99 8.72 4.33
C ALA A 36 7.83 9.97 4.61
N ALA A 37 7.94 10.42 5.85
CA ALA A 37 8.63 11.67 6.19
C ALA A 37 10.11 11.65 5.79
N HIS A 38 10.78 10.50 5.90
CA HIS A 38 12.16 10.35 5.50
C HIS A 38 12.39 10.52 3.99
N VAL A 39 11.35 10.34 3.16
CA VAL A 39 11.43 10.60 1.70
C VAL A 39 11.61 12.09 1.44
N VAL A 40 11.04 12.95 2.29
CA VAL A 40 11.06 14.41 2.15
C VAL A 40 11.96 15.13 3.18
N LEU A 41 12.70 14.37 4.01
CA LEU A 41 13.64 14.91 4.99
C LEU A 41 14.79 15.69 4.32
N ASP A 42 15.00 16.95 4.71
CA ASP A 42 16.01 17.84 4.10
C ASP A 42 15.76 18.13 2.60
N ALA A 43 14.52 17.97 2.14
CA ALA A 43 14.14 18.34 0.78
C ALA A 43 14.25 19.84 0.57
N VAL A 44 14.94 20.23 -0.51
CA VAL A 44 14.95 21.60 -1.04
C VAL A 44 13.77 21.79 -1.98
N GLU A 45 13.48 20.76 -2.78
CA GLU A 45 12.36 20.73 -3.73
C GLU A 45 11.70 19.35 -3.70
N VAL A 46 10.36 19.34 -3.74
CA VAL A 46 9.56 18.13 -3.88
C VAL A 46 8.62 18.32 -5.07
N THR A 47 8.78 17.46 -6.07
CA THR A 47 7.87 17.38 -7.21
C THR A 47 7.11 16.06 -7.14
N VAL A 48 5.80 16.15 -7.21
CA VAL A 48 4.90 15.00 -7.21
C VAL A 48 4.39 14.78 -8.61
N ARG A 49 4.56 13.57 -9.14
CA ARG A 49 4.17 13.18 -10.49
C ARG A 49 3.09 12.10 -10.45
N PHE A 50 2.04 12.28 -11.24
CA PHE A 50 0.92 11.34 -11.37
C PHE A 50 0.83 10.83 -12.80
N LEU A 51 0.38 9.57 -12.96
CA LEU A 51 0.23 8.95 -14.28
C LEU A 51 1.48 9.09 -15.15
N SER A 52 2.67 8.97 -14.55
CA SER A 52 3.97 9.09 -15.23
C SER A 52 4.00 8.34 -16.55
N ASP A 53 4.34 9.03 -17.63
CA ASP A 53 4.51 8.47 -18.96
C ASP A 53 3.20 7.84 -19.53
N LEU A 54 2.03 8.26 -19.02
CA LEU A 54 0.70 7.84 -19.46
C LEU A 54 -0.17 9.04 -19.86
N PRO A 55 -1.25 8.82 -20.65
CA PRO A 55 -2.24 9.86 -20.90
C PRO A 55 -2.82 10.42 -19.60
N GLY A 56 -2.83 11.74 -19.48
CA GLY A 56 -3.24 12.43 -18.25
C GLY A 56 -2.13 12.60 -17.23
N GLU A 57 -0.86 12.38 -17.60
CA GLU A 57 0.30 12.77 -16.78
C GLU A 57 0.21 14.23 -16.37
N TRP A 58 0.51 14.48 -15.09
CA TRP A 58 0.73 15.82 -14.60
C TRP A 58 1.68 15.81 -13.40
N THR A 59 2.28 16.96 -13.15
CA THR A 59 3.20 17.18 -12.05
C THR A 59 2.80 18.41 -11.25
N SER A 60 3.03 18.39 -9.95
CA SER A 60 2.87 19.55 -9.07
C SER A 60 4.10 19.69 -8.18
N PRO A 61 4.63 20.91 -8.01
CA PRO A 61 5.43 21.23 -6.84
C PRO A 61 4.62 20.90 -5.58
N ALA A 62 5.29 20.47 -4.53
CA ALA A 62 4.63 20.10 -3.29
C ALA A 62 5.32 20.71 -2.08
N THR A 63 4.53 21.11 -1.09
CA THR A 63 5.03 21.62 0.19
C THR A 63 4.73 20.63 1.28
N VAL A 64 5.73 20.29 2.10
CA VAL A 64 5.50 19.52 3.34
C VAL A 64 4.74 20.41 4.31
N VAL A 65 3.49 20.06 4.62
CA VAL A 65 2.66 20.82 5.57
C VAL A 65 2.65 20.22 6.96
N TRP A 66 3.03 18.94 7.07
CA TRP A 66 3.14 18.25 8.36
C TRP A 66 3.96 16.97 8.24
N SER A 67 4.62 16.58 9.33
CA SER A 67 5.20 15.25 9.49
C SER A 67 5.30 14.82 10.95
N ALA A 68 5.10 13.52 11.23
CA ALA A 68 5.36 12.88 12.52
C ALA A 68 5.48 11.36 12.37
N GLY A 69 6.34 10.73 13.17
CA GLY A 69 6.47 9.26 13.22
C GLY A 69 6.83 8.60 11.89
N ASP A 70 7.50 9.32 11.00
CA ASP A 70 7.80 8.93 9.61
C ASP A 70 6.60 8.93 8.63
N VAL A 71 5.47 9.58 8.98
CA VAL A 71 4.44 10.01 8.02
C VAL A 71 4.64 11.48 7.68
N ALA A 72 4.44 11.85 6.42
CA ALA A 72 4.35 13.25 5.99
C ALA A 72 3.12 13.50 5.12
N VAL A 73 2.56 14.70 5.25
CA VAL A 73 1.49 15.23 4.41
C VAL A 73 2.07 16.31 3.52
N LEU A 74 1.89 16.16 2.22
CA LEU A 74 2.25 17.15 1.22
C LEU A 74 1.01 17.85 0.70
N ARG A 75 1.08 19.18 0.57
CA ARG A 75 0.09 19.96 -0.17
C ARG A 75 0.52 20.09 -1.63
N ILE A 76 -0.43 19.91 -2.54
CA ILE A 76 -0.26 20.05 -3.99
C ILE A 76 -1.37 20.93 -4.57
N ASP A 77 -1.15 21.45 -5.78
CA ASP A 77 -2.14 22.19 -6.57
C ASP A 77 -2.63 21.30 -7.72
N PRO A 78 -3.74 20.56 -7.54
CA PRO A 78 -4.21 19.58 -8.52
C PRO A 78 -5.03 20.21 -9.67
N PRO A 79 -5.12 19.54 -10.82
CA PRO A 79 -5.99 19.98 -11.93
C PRO A 79 -7.48 19.62 -11.73
N ASP A 80 -7.79 18.71 -10.82
CA ASP A 80 -9.11 18.13 -10.58
C ASP A 80 -9.40 17.94 -9.09
N THR A 81 -10.62 17.54 -8.75
CA THR A 81 -11.03 17.25 -7.37
C THR A 81 -11.26 15.75 -7.19
N VAL A 82 -10.93 15.24 -6.00
CA VAL A 82 -11.15 13.83 -5.65
C VAL A 82 -11.72 13.71 -4.23
N PRO A 83 -12.64 12.76 -3.98
CA PRO A 83 -13.16 12.55 -2.63
C PRO A 83 -12.04 12.07 -1.70
N PRO A 84 -12.08 12.43 -0.39
CA PRO A 84 -11.18 11.85 0.58
C PRO A 84 -11.26 10.33 0.65
N VAL A 85 -10.14 9.69 0.95
CA VAL A 85 -10.06 8.25 1.23
C VAL A 85 -10.53 7.95 2.65
N GLU A 86 -10.82 6.67 2.89
CA GLU A 86 -11.07 6.16 4.24
C GLU A 86 -9.76 5.72 4.90
N PHE A 87 -9.62 6.06 6.19
CA PHE A 87 -8.51 5.60 7.03
C PHE A 87 -8.97 4.50 7.98
N GLY A 88 -8.12 3.51 8.17
CA GLY A 88 -8.39 2.34 9.01
C GLY A 88 -7.34 2.19 10.11
N VAL A 89 -7.73 1.55 11.19
CA VAL A 89 -6.83 1.15 12.28
C VAL A 89 -6.82 -0.36 12.43
N ILE A 90 -5.65 -0.90 12.69
CA ILE A 90 -5.48 -2.33 12.97
C ILE A 90 -5.15 -2.45 14.45
N ASP A 91 -5.97 -3.20 15.17
CA ASP A 91 -5.73 -3.44 16.59
C ASP A 91 -4.36 -4.11 16.82
N GLY A 92 -3.56 -3.48 17.69
CA GLY A 92 -2.26 -3.99 18.11
C GLY A 92 -2.32 -4.92 19.33
N ARG A 93 -3.52 -5.31 19.79
CA ARG A 93 -3.70 -6.20 20.95
C ARG A 93 -3.96 -7.65 20.57
N HIS A 94 -4.44 -7.90 19.35
CA HIS A 94 -4.79 -9.24 18.89
C HIS A 94 -3.98 -9.64 17.65
N ALA A 95 -3.69 -10.93 17.53
CA ALA A 95 -3.06 -11.47 16.34
C ALA A 95 -4.02 -11.34 15.14
N ALA A 96 -3.52 -10.78 14.05
CA ALA A 96 -4.27 -10.53 12.82
C ALA A 96 -3.39 -10.84 11.61
N PHE A 97 -3.99 -11.43 10.58
CA PHE A 97 -3.40 -11.59 9.25
C PHE A 97 -4.35 -10.98 8.24
N LEU A 98 -4.02 -9.79 7.76
CA LEU A 98 -4.92 -8.98 6.94
C LEU A 98 -4.37 -8.88 5.52
N PRO A 99 -5.11 -9.34 4.49
CA PRO A 99 -4.74 -9.12 3.10
C PRO A 99 -4.56 -7.63 2.83
N ALA A 100 -3.41 -7.28 2.27
CA ALA A 100 -3.03 -5.89 2.07
C ALA A 100 -2.33 -5.70 0.73
N HIS A 101 -2.40 -4.47 0.23
CA HIS A 101 -1.63 -4.07 -0.95
C HIS A 101 -1.12 -2.64 -0.85
N ALA A 102 -0.03 -2.37 -1.57
CA ALA A 102 0.54 -1.04 -1.72
C ALA A 102 1.06 -0.86 -3.15
N VAL A 103 0.93 0.34 -3.71
CA VAL A 103 1.42 0.65 -5.06
C VAL A 103 2.47 1.75 -4.99
N GLY A 104 3.64 1.50 -5.59
CA GLY A 104 4.76 2.44 -5.61
C GLY A 104 5.73 2.17 -6.75
N PHE A 105 6.91 2.79 -6.71
CA PHE A 105 7.89 2.80 -7.81
C PHE A 105 9.27 2.27 -7.36
N PRO A 106 9.39 0.97 -7.07
CA PRO A 106 10.64 0.38 -6.58
C PRO A 106 11.73 0.33 -7.65
N LEU A 107 12.99 0.38 -7.23
CA LEU A 107 14.16 0.42 -8.11
C LEU A 107 14.26 -0.78 -9.06
N TRP A 108 13.86 -1.99 -8.64
CA TRP A 108 13.90 -3.18 -9.51
C TRP A 108 12.94 -3.10 -10.72
N LYS A 109 12.00 -2.14 -10.70
CA LYS A 109 11.12 -1.79 -11.82
C LYS A 109 11.70 -0.74 -12.76
N LEU A 110 12.98 -0.35 -12.60
CA LEU A 110 13.65 0.53 -13.57
C LEU A 110 13.69 -0.11 -14.97
N ARG A 111 13.30 0.66 -15.98
CA ARG A 111 13.28 0.30 -17.40
C ARG A 111 13.87 1.47 -18.19
N GLY A 112 15.14 1.34 -18.59
CA GLY A 112 15.84 2.47 -19.22
C GLY A 112 15.93 3.66 -18.26
N ASP A 113 15.16 4.71 -18.54
CA ASP A 113 15.14 5.99 -17.83
C ASP A 113 13.95 6.19 -16.88
N PHE A 114 12.95 5.30 -16.88
CA PHE A 114 11.77 5.38 -16.01
C PHE A 114 11.65 4.20 -15.05
N ARG A 115 11.01 4.42 -13.90
CA ARG A 115 10.63 3.35 -12.97
C ARG A 115 9.16 3.02 -13.19
N ASP A 116 8.88 1.78 -13.56
CA ASP A 116 7.50 1.30 -13.64
C ASP A 116 6.91 1.12 -12.23
N SER A 117 5.59 1.16 -12.14
CA SER A 117 4.87 0.90 -10.91
C SER A 117 4.96 -0.58 -10.51
N HIS A 118 4.80 -0.84 -9.21
CA HIS A 118 4.59 -2.17 -8.67
C HIS A 118 3.49 -2.14 -7.62
N GLN A 119 2.49 -3.01 -7.81
CA GLN A 119 1.56 -3.37 -6.76
C GLN A 119 2.14 -4.53 -5.94
N ALA A 120 2.63 -4.22 -4.75
CA ALA A 120 2.99 -5.22 -3.77
C ALA A 120 1.70 -5.73 -3.10
N SER A 121 1.48 -7.04 -3.13
CA SER A 121 0.31 -7.69 -2.51
C SER A 121 0.78 -8.74 -1.53
N GLY A 122 0.20 -8.77 -0.33
CA GLY A 122 0.70 -9.59 0.77
C GLY A 122 -0.18 -9.51 2.01
N THR A 123 0.43 -9.63 3.18
CA THR A 123 -0.29 -9.64 4.47
C THR A 123 0.31 -8.66 5.44
N VAL A 124 -0.55 -7.90 6.12
CA VAL A 124 -0.20 -7.10 7.30
C VAL A 124 -0.47 -7.89 8.57
N THR A 125 0.46 -7.82 9.52
CA THR A 125 0.29 -8.35 10.88
C THR A 125 0.26 -7.22 11.92
N GLY A 126 -0.69 -7.29 12.87
CA GLY A 126 -0.93 -6.23 13.86
C GLY A 126 0.01 -6.23 15.08
N LEU A 127 0.64 -7.38 15.38
CA LEU A 127 1.51 -7.56 16.55
C LEU A 127 3.02 -7.43 16.25
N SER A 128 3.43 -7.62 15.00
CA SER A 128 4.80 -7.34 14.59
C SER A 128 5.06 -5.83 14.64
N GLY A 129 6.27 -5.42 15.05
CA GLY A 129 6.65 -4.01 15.05
C GLY A 129 6.04 -3.15 16.16
N TRP A 130 5.36 -3.75 17.16
CA TRP A 130 4.66 -3.01 18.24
C TRP A 130 5.55 -2.02 19.02
N ARG A 131 6.81 -2.38 19.32
CA ARG A 131 7.77 -1.46 19.98
C ARG A 131 8.22 -0.31 19.11
N SER A 132 8.19 -0.50 17.79
CA SER A 132 8.56 0.51 16.80
C SER A 132 7.34 1.31 16.31
N GLU A 133 6.15 1.05 16.86
CA GLU A 133 4.86 1.62 16.42
C GLU A 133 4.56 1.40 14.91
N THR A 134 5.10 0.32 14.34
CA THR A 134 4.88 -0.04 12.92
C THR A 134 3.95 -1.25 12.78
N LEU A 135 3.56 -1.50 11.53
CA LEU A 135 2.95 -2.72 11.04
C LEU A 135 3.97 -3.43 10.15
N GLU A 136 4.01 -4.76 10.19
CA GLU A 136 4.82 -5.54 9.25
C GLU A 136 3.96 -5.93 8.05
N PHE A 137 4.43 -5.59 6.85
CA PHE A 137 3.84 -5.98 5.58
C PHE A 137 4.72 -7.02 4.89
N THR A 138 4.30 -8.28 4.97
CA THR A 138 5.00 -9.39 4.31
C THR A 138 4.53 -9.55 2.88
N VAL A 139 5.46 -9.50 1.93
CA VAL A 139 5.23 -9.57 0.48
C VAL A 139 6.19 -10.56 -0.18
N PRO A 140 5.91 -11.03 -1.40
CA PRO A 140 6.88 -11.80 -2.17
C PRO A 140 8.21 -11.05 -2.31
N VAL A 141 9.31 -11.79 -2.19
CA VAL A 141 10.67 -11.28 -2.31
C VAL A 141 10.88 -10.67 -3.71
N PRO A 142 11.44 -9.45 -3.83
CA PRO A 142 11.72 -8.87 -5.12
C PRO A 142 12.91 -9.58 -5.79
N PRO A 143 13.04 -9.52 -7.13
CA PRO A 143 14.21 -10.05 -7.80
C PRO A 143 15.49 -9.30 -7.35
N GLU A 144 16.57 -10.03 -7.09
CA GLU A 144 17.86 -9.50 -6.58
C GLU A 144 18.63 -8.61 -7.57
N ARG A 145 18.15 -8.44 -8.80
CA ARG A 145 18.92 -7.93 -9.95
C ARG A 145 19.28 -6.43 -9.91
N VAL A 146 19.18 -5.73 -8.78
CA VAL A 146 19.59 -4.33 -8.72
C VAL A 146 21.11 -4.23 -8.51
N SER A 147 21.77 -3.39 -9.30
CA SER A 147 23.24 -3.25 -9.29
C SER A 147 23.80 -2.65 -8.00
N SER A 148 22.98 -1.90 -7.27
CA SER A 148 23.31 -1.24 -6.01
C SER A 148 22.04 -0.79 -5.30
N GLY A 149 22.09 -0.69 -3.98
CA GLY A 149 20.95 -0.24 -3.16
C GLY A 149 19.92 -1.33 -2.90
N SER A 150 18.82 -0.97 -2.25
CA SER A 150 17.72 -1.89 -2.00
C SER A 150 16.85 -2.02 -3.24
N PRO A 151 16.41 -3.22 -3.66
CA PRO A 151 15.45 -3.36 -4.76
C PRO A 151 14.15 -2.61 -4.47
N TRP A 152 13.79 -2.44 -3.20
CA TRP A 152 12.62 -1.67 -2.75
C TRP A 152 12.83 -0.16 -2.70
N GLU A 153 14.03 0.36 -2.98
CA GLU A 153 14.27 1.80 -2.99
C GLU A 153 13.26 2.50 -3.90
N GLY A 154 12.60 3.54 -3.40
CA GLY A 154 11.49 4.23 -4.09
C GLY A 154 10.10 3.75 -3.71
N MET A 155 9.95 2.59 -3.05
CA MET A 155 8.67 2.09 -2.54
C MET A 155 8.19 2.84 -1.28
N SER A 156 9.12 3.40 -0.48
CA SER A 156 8.81 4.20 0.70
C SER A 156 7.81 5.31 0.37
N GLY A 157 6.79 5.44 1.20
CA GLY A 157 5.71 6.41 1.07
C GLY A 157 4.46 5.89 0.36
N ALA A 158 4.50 4.69 -0.24
CA ALA A 158 3.29 4.06 -0.77
C ALA A 158 2.27 3.79 0.34
N ALA A 159 0.99 4.08 0.08
CA ALA A 159 -0.11 3.78 0.99
C ALA A 159 -0.37 2.28 1.06
N VAL A 160 -0.52 1.76 2.28
CA VAL A 160 -0.90 0.37 2.56
C VAL A 160 -2.40 0.30 2.79
N TRP A 161 -3.07 -0.47 1.94
CA TRP A 161 -4.50 -0.65 1.94
C TRP A 161 -4.89 -1.98 2.57
N VAL A 162 -5.91 -1.96 3.43
CA VAL A 162 -6.59 -3.15 3.95
C VAL A 162 -8.08 -2.89 3.92
N ASP A 163 -8.83 -3.79 3.30
CA ASP A 163 -10.31 -3.76 3.23
C ASP A 163 -10.90 -2.37 2.85
N GLY A 164 -10.24 -1.71 1.90
CA GLY A 164 -10.64 -0.42 1.34
C GLY A 164 -10.29 0.83 2.15
N ALA A 165 -9.55 0.68 3.25
CA ALA A 165 -9.02 1.78 4.02
C ALA A 165 -7.49 1.80 3.99
N ILE A 166 -6.90 3.00 4.07
CA ILE A 166 -5.45 3.14 4.28
C ILE A 166 -5.16 2.94 5.76
N VAL A 167 -4.31 1.97 6.09
CA VAL A 167 -3.90 1.63 7.47
C VAL A 167 -2.46 2.03 7.79
N GLY A 168 -1.68 2.35 6.76
CA GLY A 168 -0.29 2.75 6.95
C GLY A 168 0.36 3.32 5.71
N VAL A 169 1.60 3.75 5.88
CA VAL A 169 2.49 4.24 4.83
C VAL A 169 3.78 3.44 4.90
N LEU A 170 4.25 2.90 3.76
CA LEU A 170 5.50 2.14 3.74
C LEU A 170 6.68 3.01 4.17
N ALA A 171 7.42 2.56 5.17
CA ALA A 171 8.53 3.26 5.78
C ALA A 171 9.87 2.69 5.31
N ARG A 172 10.98 3.13 5.92
CA ARG A 172 12.28 2.51 5.67
C ARG A 172 12.23 1.05 6.05
N HIS A 173 12.65 0.21 5.10
CA HIS A 173 12.85 -1.21 5.33
C HIS A 173 14.17 -1.45 6.10
N HIS A 174 14.13 -2.27 7.14
CA HIS A 174 15.34 -2.81 7.77
C HIS A 174 15.74 -4.09 7.04
N ALA A 175 16.85 -4.04 6.30
CA ALA A 175 17.32 -5.18 5.50
C ALA A 175 17.51 -6.48 6.31
N SER A 176 17.75 -6.36 7.62
CA SER A 176 17.86 -7.47 8.57
C SER A 176 16.58 -8.29 8.73
N ASP A 177 15.41 -7.71 8.44
CA ASP A 177 14.11 -8.35 8.65
C ASP A 177 13.78 -9.35 7.53
N GLY A 178 14.56 -9.31 6.45
CA GLY A 178 14.44 -10.17 5.29
C GLY A 178 13.79 -9.47 4.10
N PRO A 179 14.14 -9.86 2.87
CA PRO A 179 13.89 -9.06 1.66
C PRO A 179 12.40 -8.96 1.27
N GLY A 180 11.52 -9.74 1.91
CA GLY A 180 10.07 -9.71 1.74
C GLY A 180 9.30 -9.08 2.90
N ARG A 181 9.96 -8.46 3.89
CA ARG A 181 9.29 -7.84 5.05
C ARG A 181 9.44 -6.33 5.04
N LEU A 182 8.39 -5.61 4.71
CA LEU A 182 8.39 -4.15 4.70
C LEU A 182 7.77 -3.62 5.98
N ALA A 183 8.31 -2.52 6.51
CA ALA A 183 7.67 -1.81 7.61
C ALA A 183 6.68 -0.78 7.06
N ALA A 184 5.50 -0.68 7.68
CA ALA A 184 4.54 0.38 7.44
C ALA A 184 4.32 1.17 8.72
N VAL A 185 4.45 2.48 8.66
CA VAL A 185 4.08 3.36 9.77
C VAL A 185 2.56 3.50 9.78
N ARG A 186 2.00 3.44 10.98
CA ARG A 186 0.57 3.55 11.27
C ARG A 186 0.01 4.93 10.90
N VAL A 187 -1.14 4.98 10.21
CA VAL A 187 -1.81 6.26 9.88
C VAL A 187 -2.34 7.00 11.11
N GLU A 188 -2.44 6.32 12.24
CA GLU A 188 -2.88 6.85 13.54
C GLU A 188 -2.07 8.08 13.99
N HIS A 189 -0.84 8.26 13.49
CA HIS A 189 -0.07 9.48 13.73
C HIS A 189 -0.77 10.75 13.21
N LEU A 190 -1.68 10.65 12.23
CA LEU A 190 -2.48 11.77 11.74
C LEU A 190 -3.37 12.39 12.83
N HIS A 191 -3.73 11.64 13.87
CA HIS A 191 -4.44 12.20 15.03
C HIS A 191 -3.65 13.31 15.75
N ARG A 192 -2.31 13.29 15.63
CA ARG A 192 -1.41 14.32 16.19
C ARG A 192 -1.24 15.52 15.27
N ALA A 193 -1.80 15.50 14.05
CA ALA A 193 -1.68 16.60 13.12
C ALA A 193 -2.56 17.80 13.53
N PRO A 194 -2.19 19.04 13.17
CA PRO A 194 -3.08 20.20 13.29
C PRO A 194 -4.43 19.96 12.59
N ALA A 195 -5.50 20.61 13.07
CA ALA A 195 -6.86 20.39 12.58
C ALA A 195 -7.04 20.71 11.09
N ASP A 196 -6.33 21.72 10.57
CA ASP A 196 -6.30 22.07 9.15
C ASP A 196 -5.65 20.97 8.30
N VAL A 197 -4.59 20.33 8.81
CA VAL A 197 -3.95 19.18 8.16
C VAL A 197 -4.85 17.95 8.20
N GLN A 198 -5.50 17.68 9.34
CA GLN A 198 -6.49 16.59 9.46
C GLN A 198 -7.64 16.79 8.45
N ALA A 199 -8.18 18.01 8.35
CA ALA A 199 -9.21 18.35 7.38
C ALA A 199 -8.70 18.21 5.94
N ALA A 200 -7.47 18.64 5.65
CA ALA A 200 -6.87 18.54 4.32
C ALA A 200 -6.74 17.10 3.84
N VAL A 201 -6.40 16.15 4.73
CA VAL A 201 -6.33 14.71 4.36
C VAL A 201 -7.69 14.00 4.44
N GLY A 202 -8.73 14.66 4.96
CA GLY A 202 -10.05 14.07 5.20
C GLY A 202 -10.10 13.11 6.40
N TRP A 203 -9.24 13.32 7.39
CA TRP A 203 -9.26 12.55 8.63
C TRP A 203 -10.49 12.93 9.47
N SER A 204 -11.37 11.95 9.72
CA SER A 204 -12.64 12.15 10.45
C SER A 204 -12.50 12.16 11.98
N GLY A 205 -11.33 11.82 12.52
CA GLY A 205 -11.13 11.62 13.96
C GLY A 205 -11.61 10.26 14.49
N SER A 206 -12.29 9.46 13.67
CA SER A 206 -12.75 8.11 14.01
C SER A 206 -12.45 7.15 12.85
N PRO A 207 -11.19 6.71 12.70
CA PRO A 207 -10.82 5.77 11.66
C PRO A 207 -11.54 4.44 11.85
N ARG A 208 -11.82 3.75 10.75
CA ARG A 208 -12.54 2.49 10.76
C ARG A 208 -11.71 1.40 11.42
N ASP A 209 -12.32 0.64 12.32
CA ASP A 209 -11.68 -0.55 12.87
C ASP A 209 -11.58 -1.65 11.79
N VAL A 210 -10.35 -2.04 11.45
CA VAL A 210 -10.05 -3.05 10.45
C VAL A 210 -9.80 -4.36 11.18
N VAL A 211 -10.90 -5.11 11.33
CA VAL A 211 -10.89 -6.41 12.00
C VAL A 211 -10.53 -7.54 11.05
N PRO A 212 -9.84 -8.59 11.53
CA PRO A 212 -9.65 -9.82 10.77
C PRO A 212 -10.99 -10.38 10.32
N PRO A 213 -11.11 -10.84 9.06
CA PRO A 213 -12.28 -11.61 8.68
C PRO A 213 -12.34 -12.85 9.59
N GLU A 214 -13.49 -13.11 10.21
CA GLU A 214 -13.63 -14.32 11.03
C GLU A 214 -13.22 -15.55 10.21
N PRO A 215 -12.40 -16.47 10.78
CA PRO A 215 -11.93 -17.65 10.05
C PRO A 215 -13.06 -18.44 9.37
N ALA A 216 -14.23 -18.50 10.00
CA ALA A 216 -15.42 -19.17 9.49
C ALA A 216 -16.02 -18.51 8.23
N ARG A 217 -15.89 -17.19 8.05
CA ARG A 217 -16.36 -16.49 6.84
C ARG A 217 -15.45 -16.75 5.65
N VAL A 218 -14.13 -16.81 5.85
CA VAL A 218 -13.16 -17.11 4.79
C VAL A 218 -13.35 -18.53 4.26
N VAL A 219 -13.55 -19.51 5.16
CA VAL A 219 -13.82 -20.91 4.78
C VAL A 219 -15.17 -21.06 4.07
N ARG A 220 -16.23 -20.38 4.54
CA ARG A 220 -17.55 -20.42 3.87
C ARG A 220 -17.55 -19.77 2.49
N ALA A 221 -16.87 -18.65 2.30
CA ALA A 221 -16.76 -18.01 1.00
C ALA A 221 -15.96 -18.88 0.02
N ALA A 222 -14.83 -19.45 0.47
CA ALA A 222 -14.03 -20.38 -0.32
C ALA A 222 -14.81 -21.66 -0.71
N TYR A 223 -15.69 -22.15 0.17
CA TYR A 223 -16.57 -23.30 -0.13
C TYR A 223 -17.77 -22.95 -1.04
N GLN A 224 -18.18 -21.68 -1.09
CA GLN A 224 -19.30 -21.23 -1.92
C GLN A 224 -18.89 -20.92 -3.36
N ASP A 225 -17.60 -20.69 -3.61
CA ASP A 225 -17.02 -20.45 -4.93
C ASP A 225 -16.53 -21.72 -5.66
N GLU A 226 -16.71 -22.92 -5.09
CA GLU A 226 -16.53 -24.17 -5.85
C GLU A 226 -17.82 -24.53 -6.62
N PRO A 227 -17.84 -24.43 -7.96
CA PRO A 227 -18.95 -24.98 -8.73
C PRO A 227 -18.94 -26.51 -8.62
N ARG A 228 -20.11 -27.07 -8.27
CA ARG A 228 -20.43 -28.50 -8.24
C ARG A 228 -19.91 -29.21 -9.50
N SER A 229 -18.77 -29.89 -9.38
CA SER A 229 -18.32 -30.94 -10.30
C SER A 229 -17.75 -32.12 -9.52
N ILE A 230 -18.56 -32.66 -8.62
CA ILE A 230 -18.40 -34.03 -8.13
C ILE A 230 -19.76 -34.72 -8.31
N ALA A 231 -20.16 -34.87 -9.57
CA ALA A 231 -21.13 -35.90 -9.92
C ALA A 231 -20.36 -37.21 -10.13
N PRO A 232 -20.69 -38.30 -9.43
CA PRO A 232 -20.11 -39.60 -9.77
C PRO A 232 -20.52 -39.95 -11.19
N CYS A 233 -19.55 -40.27 -12.06
CA CYS A 233 -19.85 -40.87 -13.36
C CYS A 233 -20.69 -42.13 -13.14
N SER A 234 -21.89 -42.16 -13.72
CA SER A 234 -22.75 -43.33 -13.72
C SER A 234 -22.00 -44.53 -14.29
N CYS A 235 -21.70 -45.50 -13.45
CA CYS A 235 -21.11 -46.77 -13.85
C CYS A 235 -22.17 -47.57 -14.63
N SER A 236 -22.06 -47.61 -15.95
CA SER A 236 -22.91 -48.46 -16.78
C SER A 236 -22.53 -49.93 -16.53
N THR A 237 -23.36 -50.65 -15.78
CA THR A 237 -23.23 -52.09 -15.61
C THR A 237 -23.61 -52.78 -16.92
N ALA A 238 -22.64 -53.23 -17.70
CA ALA A 238 -22.87 -54.15 -18.81
C ALA A 238 -23.22 -55.53 -18.23
N ARG A 239 -24.50 -55.91 -18.29
CA ARG A 239 -24.96 -57.29 -18.09
C ARG A 239 -24.72 -58.06 -19.39
N THR A 240 -23.71 -58.93 -19.41
CA THR A 240 -23.58 -59.96 -20.45
C THR A 240 -24.32 -61.21 -19.98
N ASN A 241 -25.49 -61.46 -20.58
CA ASN A 241 -26.18 -62.74 -20.48
C ASN A 241 -25.50 -63.73 -21.43
N TRP A 242 -25.02 -64.85 -20.89
CA TRP A 242 -24.73 -66.06 -21.68
C TRP A 242 -25.78 -67.11 -21.33
N THR A 243 -26.65 -67.40 -22.28
CA THR A 243 -27.50 -68.58 -22.32
C THR A 243 -26.76 -69.72 -23.00
N SER A 244 -26.78 -70.89 -22.34
CA SER A 244 -26.68 -72.28 -22.81
C SER A 244 -25.67 -72.65 -23.89
#